data_AF-A0A2P2Q3H1-F1
#
_entry.id   AF-A0A2P2Q3H1-F1
#
_cell.length_a   1.000
_cell.length_b   1.000
_cell.length_c   1.000
_cell.angle_alpha   90.00
_cell.angle_beta   90.00
_cell.angle_gamma   90.00
#
_symmetry.space_group_name_H-M   'P 1'
#
loop_
_entity.id
_entity.type
_entity.pdbx_description
1 polymer ?
#
loop_
_entity_poly.entity_id
_entity_poly.type
_entity_poly.pdbx_seq_one_letter_code
_entity_poly.pdbx_strand_id
1 'polypeptide(L)'
;MASSSMSSRGSLSWTDEQNKDFERALAVYDKDTPDRWYNVAKAVGGKTPDEVKRHYELLERDVQYIESGRVPFPNYRTTGGSNSGAKNDERKRNKNTRLQ
;
A
#
# COMPACT_ATOMS: atom_id res chain seq x y z
N MET A 1 1.23 -12.94 45.65
CA MET A 1 1.85 -13.22 44.34
C MET A 1 1.04 -12.49 43.29
N ALA A 2 1.50 -11.33 42.82
CA ALA A 2 0.83 -10.61 41.74
C ALA A 2 1.31 -11.24 40.42
N SER A 3 0.48 -12.05 39.80
CA SER A 3 0.71 -12.54 38.44
C SER A 3 0.47 -11.36 37.50
N SER A 4 1.50 -10.56 37.27
CA SER A 4 1.50 -9.53 36.23
C SER A 4 1.34 -10.25 34.90
N SER A 5 0.17 -10.06 34.33
CA SER A 5 -0.28 -10.54 33.03
C SER A 5 0.80 -10.23 32.00
N MET A 6 1.48 -11.26 31.55
CA MET A 6 2.21 -11.27 30.28
C MET A 6 1.17 -11.09 29.18
N SER A 7 0.70 -9.86 28.99
CA SER A 7 -0.06 -9.48 27.81
C SER A 7 0.81 -9.88 26.63
N SER A 8 0.28 -10.75 25.81
CA SER A 8 0.85 -11.25 24.56
C SER A 8 1.13 -10.10 23.59
N ARG A 9 2.17 -9.31 23.85
CA ARG A 9 2.65 -8.25 22.96
C ARG A 9 3.22 -8.83 21.65
N GLY A 10 3.51 -10.13 21.62
CA GLY A 10 3.97 -10.83 20.42
C GLY A 10 2.91 -11.07 19.34
N SER A 11 1.60 -10.99 19.66
CA SER A 11 0.55 -11.24 18.67
C SER A 11 0.14 -9.97 17.91
N LEU A 12 0.20 -8.80 18.56
CA LEU A 12 -0.32 -7.53 18.04
C LEU A 12 0.60 -6.78 17.06
N SER A 13 1.93 -6.89 17.17
CA SER A 13 2.85 -6.23 16.24
C SER A 13 3.23 -7.15 15.08
N TRP A 14 3.11 -6.67 13.84
CA TRP A 14 3.67 -7.32 12.66
C TRP A 14 5.15 -6.95 12.53
N THR A 15 6.02 -7.94 12.35
CA THR A 15 7.42 -7.70 11.97
C THR A 15 7.52 -7.45 10.46
N ASP A 16 8.62 -6.83 10.01
CA ASP A 16 8.87 -6.64 8.58
C ASP A 16 8.93 -7.95 7.81
N GLU A 17 9.48 -9.01 8.43
CA GLU A 17 9.53 -10.35 7.85
C GLU A 17 8.12 -10.93 7.69
N GLN A 18 7.30 -10.88 8.74
CA GLN A 18 5.91 -11.32 8.68
C GLN A 18 5.11 -10.55 7.63
N ASN A 19 5.33 -9.24 7.51
CA ASN A 19 4.64 -8.44 6.49
C ASN A 19 5.07 -8.85 5.07
N LYS A 20 6.35 -9.12 4.85
CA LYS A 20 6.85 -9.63 3.56
C LYS A 20 6.27 -11.01 3.24
N ASP A 21 6.19 -11.91 4.21
CA ASP A 21 5.55 -13.23 4.03
C ASP A 21 4.06 -13.11 3.74
N PHE A 22 3.38 -12.17 4.41
CA PHE A 22 1.97 -11.88 4.17
C PHE A 22 1.73 -11.40 2.74
N GLU A 23 2.51 -10.43 2.24
CA GLU A 23 2.41 -9.95 0.86
C GLU A 23 2.67 -11.07 -0.16
N ARG A 24 3.70 -11.91 0.07
CA ARG A 24 3.95 -13.09 -0.78
C ARG A 24 2.78 -14.06 -0.76
N ALA A 25 2.22 -14.33 0.42
CA ALA A 25 1.10 -15.24 0.57
C ALA A 25 -0.17 -14.70 -0.11
N LEU A 26 -0.43 -13.39 -0.07
CA LEU A 26 -1.55 -12.77 -0.80
C LEU A 26 -1.42 -12.90 -2.32
N ALA A 27 -0.20 -12.98 -2.85
CA ALA A 27 0.04 -13.20 -4.28
C ALA A 27 -0.21 -14.67 -4.71
N VAL A 28 -0.08 -15.62 -3.79
CA VAL A 28 -0.35 -17.05 -4.03
C VAL A 28 -1.83 -17.39 -3.79
N TYR A 29 -2.40 -16.85 -2.71
CA TYR A 29 -3.79 -17.08 -2.30
C TYR A 29 -4.63 -15.86 -2.65
N ASP A 30 -5.22 -15.89 -3.84
CA ASP A 30 -6.09 -14.85 -4.37
C ASP A 30 -7.45 -14.76 -3.62
N LYS A 31 -8.37 -13.93 -4.14
CA LYS A 31 -9.68 -13.68 -3.51
C LYS A 31 -10.63 -14.87 -3.62
N ASP A 32 -10.44 -15.74 -4.60
CA ASP A 32 -11.31 -16.89 -4.87
C ASP A 32 -10.81 -18.17 -4.16
N THR A 33 -9.63 -18.10 -3.55
CA THR A 33 -9.04 -19.20 -2.77
C THR A 33 -9.93 -19.55 -1.57
N PRO A 34 -10.42 -20.80 -1.45
CA PRO A 34 -11.14 -21.25 -0.27
C PRO A 34 -10.21 -21.23 0.95
N ASP A 35 -10.76 -20.89 2.13
CA ASP A 35 -10.00 -20.78 3.38
C ASP A 35 -8.76 -19.88 3.28
N ARG A 36 -8.81 -18.85 2.41
CA ARG A 36 -7.71 -17.93 2.13
C ARG A 36 -6.93 -17.50 3.38
N TRP A 37 -7.64 -17.01 4.39
CA TRP A 37 -7.00 -16.48 5.61
C TRP A 37 -6.31 -17.55 6.44
N TYR A 38 -6.82 -18.78 6.42
CA TYR A 38 -6.16 -19.91 7.04
C TYR A 38 -4.84 -20.24 6.32
N ASN A 39 -4.86 -20.30 5.00
CA ASN A 39 -3.68 -20.57 4.18
C ASN A 39 -2.61 -19.48 4.32
N VAL A 40 -3.03 -18.21 4.34
CA VAL A 40 -2.13 -17.08 4.57
C VAL A 40 -1.54 -17.11 5.98
N ALA A 41 -2.35 -17.34 7.02
CA ALA A 41 -1.86 -17.46 8.40
C ALA A 41 -0.84 -18.58 8.56
N LYS A 42 -1.06 -19.72 7.89
CA LYS A 42 -0.13 -20.84 7.85
C LYS A 42 1.19 -20.47 7.15
N ALA A 43 1.14 -19.68 6.09
CA ALA A 43 2.33 -19.24 5.37
C ALA A 43 3.15 -18.19 6.14
N VAL A 44 2.48 -17.26 6.83
CA VAL A 44 3.12 -16.21 7.64
C VAL A 44 3.74 -16.78 8.91
N GLY A 45 3.06 -17.73 9.57
CA GLY A 45 3.49 -18.30 10.84
C GLY A 45 3.30 -17.34 12.03
N GLY A 46 2.87 -17.87 13.16
CA GLY A 46 2.70 -17.09 14.40
C GLY A 46 1.61 -16.02 14.36
N LYS A 47 0.76 -16.01 13.33
CA LYS A 47 -0.47 -15.19 13.22
C LYS A 47 -1.68 -16.09 13.07
N THR A 48 -2.81 -15.62 13.58
CA THR A 48 -4.11 -16.28 13.42
C THR A 48 -4.81 -15.80 12.14
N PRO A 49 -5.75 -16.58 11.57
CA PRO A 49 -6.53 -16.15 10.42
C PRO A 49 -7.25 -14.80 10.64
N ASP A 50 -7.74 -14.55 11.86
CA ASP A 50 -8.39 -13.29 12.22
C ASP A 50 -7.41 -12.11 12.29
N GLU A 51 -6.18 -12.33 12.75
CA GLU A 51 -5.13 -11.30 12.70
C GLU A 51 -4.71 -10.96 11.27
N VAL A 52 -4.59 -11.98 10.42
CA VAL A 52 -4.31 -11.81 8.99
C VAL A 52 -5.42 -11.03 8.30
N LYS A 53 -6.69 -11.40 8.54
CA LYS A 53 -7.83 -10.71 7.96
C LYS A 53 -7.88 -9.23 8.37
N ARG A 54 -7.68 -8.93 9.67
CA ARG A 54 -7.62 -7.54 10.15
C ARG A 54 -6.48 -6.76 9.52
N HIS A 55 -5.31 -7.38 9.33
CA HIS A 55 -4.17 -6.73 8.67
C HIS A 55 -4.46 -6.41 7.21
N TYR A 56 -5.14 -7.32 6.51
CA TYR A 56 -5.60 -7.10 5.14
C TYR A 56 -6.62 -5.95 5.03
N GLU A 57 -7.58 -5.85 5.94
CA GLU A 57 -8.57 -4.76 5.96
C GLU A 57 -7.90 -3.39 6.16
N LEU A 58 -6.85 -3.32 6.98
CA LEU A 58 -6.04 -2.10 7.14
C LEU A 58 -5.28 -1.75 5.85
N LEU A 59 -4.68 -2.74 5.19
CA LEU A 59 -4.01 -2.54 3.91
C LEU A 59 -4.97 -2.00 2.84
N GLU A 60 -6.18 -2.56 2.71
CA GLU A 60 -7.18 -2.05 1.75
C GLU A 60 -7.59 -0.61 2.08
N ARG A 61 -7.76 -0.27 3.37
CA ARG A 61 -8.07 1.08 3.79
C ARG A 61 -6.95 2.06 3.44
N ASP A 62 -5.70 1.68 3.64
CA ASP A 62 -4.55 2.53 3.31
C ASP A 62 -4.45 2.78 1.80
N VAL A 63 -4.65 1.73 0.98
CA VAL A 63 -4.72 1.86 -0.49
C VAL A 63 -5.83 2.81 -0.90
N GLN A 64 -7.05 2.66 -0.36
CA GLN A 64 -8.15 3.58 -0.65
C GLN A 64 -7.85 5.01 -0.23
N TYR A 65 -7.13 5.20 0.88
CA TYR A 65 -6.76 6.52 1.36
C TYR A 65 -5.71 7.19 0.45
N ILE A 66 -4.77 6.41 -0.09
CA ILE A 66 -3.80 6.86 -1.10
C ILE A 66 -4.52 7.22 -2.41
N GLU A 67 -5.37 6.34 -2.92
CA GLU A 67 -6.09 6.53 -4.19
C GLU A 67 -7.08 7.70 -4.16
N SER A 68 -7.69 7.96 -3.00
CA SER A 68 -8.58 9.11 -2.81
C SER A 68 -7.84 10.46 -2.68
N GLY A 69 -6.51 10.48 -2.83
CA GLY A 69 -5.70 11.69 -2.75
C GLY A 69 -5.66 12.31 -1.36
N ARG A 70 -5.99 11.53 -0.32
CA ARG A 70 -6.03 11.99 1.08
C ARG A 70 -4.69 11.86 1.79
N VAL A 71 -3.70 11.27 1.13
CA VAL A 71 -2.30 11.32 1.58
C VAL A 71 -1.65 12.56 0.98
N PRO A 72 -1.12 13.49 1.80
CA PRO A 72 -0.34 14.59 1.28
C PRO A 72 0.85 14.03 0.50
N PHE A 73 0.97 14.40 -0.77
CA PHE A 73 2.19 14.10 -1.50
C PHE A 73 3.36 14.74 -0.75
N PRO A 74 4.48 14.02 -0.55
CA PRO A 74 5.69 14.62 -0.05
C PRO A 74 6.02 15.84 -0.91
N ASN A 75 6.38 16.96 -0.28
CA ASN A 75 6.80 18.14 -1.01
C ASN A 75 8.20 17.86 -1.58
N TYR A 76 8.25 17.14 -2.70
CA TYR A 76 9.44 16.95 -3.51
C TYR A 76 9.78 18.32 -4.12
N ARG A 77 10.29 19.25 -3.32
CA ARG A 77 10.87 20.48 -3.83
C ARG A 77 12.02 20.05 -4.73
N THR A 78 11.79 20.04 -6.03
CA THR A 78 12.84 19.97 -7.02
C THR A 78 13.70 21.21 -6.80
N THR A 79 14.85 21.03 -6.16
CA THR A 79 15.92 22.03 -6.14
C THR A 79 16.48 22.09 -7.56
N GLY A 80 15.73 22.72 -8.46
CA GLY A 80 15.99 22.70 -9.89
C GLY A 80 15.34 23.91 -10.54
N GLY A 81 16.02 25.05 -10.43
CA GLY A 81 15.85 26.19 -11.32
C GLY A 81 14.71 27.14 -10.97
N SER A 82 14.99 28.09 -10.07
CA SER A 82 14.36 29.41 -10.17
C SER A 82 14.79 30.03 -11.51
N ASN A 83 14.02 29.82 -12.58
CA ASN A 83 14.13 30.65 -13.78
C ASN A 83 12.88 31.50 -13.91
N SER A 84 12.86 32.57 -13.12
CA SER A 84 12.14 33.80 -13.45
C SER A 84 12.56 34.26 -14.84
N GLY A 85 11.69 34.10 -15.83
CA GLY A 85 11.98 34.49 -17.21
C GLY A 85 10.78 34.32 -18.13
N ALA A 86 9.82 35.25 -18.03
CA ALA A 86 8.72 35.42 -18.97
C ALA A 86 9.22 35.54 -20.41
N LYS A 87 8.57 34.83 -21.36
CA LYS A 87 8.17 35.36 -22.70
C LYS A 87 6.96 34.57 -23.21
N ASN A 88 5.86 35.29 -23.44
CA ASN A 88 4.86 34.95 -24.46
C ASN A 88 5.59 34.80 -25.79
N ASP A 89 5.18 33.87 -26.66
CA ASP A 89 4.99 34.14 -28.10
C ASP A 89 4.37 32.93 -28.85
N GLU A 90 3.19 33.23 -29.40
CA GLU A 90 2.75 32.87 -30.75
C GLU A 90 2.34 31.42 -31.13
N ARG A 91 1.08 31.35 -31.56
CA ARG A 91 0.36 30.28 -32.24
C ARG A 91 1.14 29.62 -33.39
N LYS A 92 1.09 28.29 -33.46
CA LYS A 92 0.87 27.57 -34.72
C LYS A 92 0.17 26.23 -34.49
N ARG A 93 -1.14 26.22 -34.75
CA ARG A 93 -2.00 25.04 -34.82
C ARG A 93 -1.82 24.42 -36.21
N ASN A 94 -1.03 23.37 -36.33
CA ASN A 94 -1.00 22.53 -37.53
C ASN A 94 -1.79 21.24 -37.28
N LYS A 95 -3.05 21.24 -37.73
CA LYS A 95 -3.85 20.03 -37.87
C LYS A 95 -3.40 19.33 -39.15
N ASN A 96 -2.81 18.13 -39.04
CA ASN A 96 -2.71 17.21 -40.16
C ASN A 96 -3.39 15.90 -39.79
N THR A 97 -4.70 15.83 -40.04
CA THR A 97 -5.43 14.59 -40.28
C THR A 97 -5.88 14.61 -41.73
N ARG A 98 -5.22 13.84 -42.58
CA ARG A 98 -5.80 13.40 -43.85
C ARG A 98 -5.38 11.96 -44.11
N LEU A 99 -6.35 11.09 -43.89
CA LEU A 99 -6.45 9.76 -44.46
C LEU A 99 -6.45 9.87 -45.99
N GLN A 100 -5.60 9.09 -46.66
CA GLN A 100 -5.89 8.35 -47.89
C GLN A 100 -5.01 7.10 -47.91
#